data_AF-A0A2V5W491-F1
#
_entry.id   AF-A0A2V5W491-F1
#
_cell.length_a   1.000
_cell.length_b   1.000
_cell.length_c   1.000
_cell.angle_alpha   90.00
_cell.angle_beta   90.00
_cell.angle_gamma   90.00
#
_symmetry.space_group_name_H-M   'P 1'
#
loop_
_entity.id
_entity.type
_entity.pdbx_description
1 polymer ?
#
loop_
_entity_poly.entity_id
_entity_poly.type
_entity_poly.pdbx_seq_one_letter_code
_entity_poly.pdbx_strand_id
1 'polypeptide(L)'
;MNTTLARDRKTKEGSVLFMVLMLIVIAFLMLSSALSWSSNNAITIARNSQYWRTVGAAEAATEKVLTRLSRDFQSVNGEDTVYRTLTLGSYASQVPTAAENSYWSTYAFSDGQGNKDQTYVNLVPGTRTNWSALNSQYAGLFGVTDAYQVRSYARDTQGRFDVSAGVQQNVQLATIPVFQFAIFYNVDLEVEPGPNMTVTGRVHSNSDLYQNPGATLTYQSAVTVAGDIKLGPVPGDPSHIGIDNGKVVYKTPGPDGTGTKIDQLTLPISQGGSDPNKVYEILNPPPVGGDTDAAVGVQRYYNKADIIITVT
;
A
#
# COMPACT_ATOMS: atom_id res chain seq x y z
N MET A 1 -97.56 -32.90 -51.27
CA MET A 1 -96.59 -31.85 -50.85
C MET A 1 -95.37 -32.56 -50.29
N ASN A 2 -94.27 -32.59 -51.03
CA ASN A 2 -93.00 -33.17 -50.58
C ASN A 2 -92.18 -32.10 -49.88
N THR A 3 -91.90 -32.26 -48.60
CA THR A 3 -90.97 -31.42 -47.84
C THR A 3 -89.62 -32.12 -47.75
N THR A 4 -88.65 -31.66 -48.55
CA THR A 4 -87.24 -32.04 -48.44
C THR A 4 -86.57 -31.26 -47.32
N LEU A 5 -86.11 -31.95 -46.28
CA LEU A 5 -85.30 -31.36 -45.21
C LEU A 5 -83.87 -31.14 -45.72
N ALA A 6 -83.46 -29.88 -45.88
CA ALA A 6 -82.07 -29.52 -46.15
C ALA A 6 -81.22 -29.85 -44.92
N ARG A 7 -80.24 -30.74 -45.08
CA ARG A 7 -79.28 -31.08 -44.03
C ARG A 7 -78.15 -30.06 -44.08
N ASP A 8 -78.16 -29.10 -43.14
CA ASP A 8 -77.03 -28.19 -42.95
C ASP A 8 -75.77 -28.99 -42.63
N ARG A 9 -74.81 -28.98 -43.54
CA ARG A 9 -73.45 -29.44 -43.25
C ARG A 9 -72.79 -28.37 -42.39
N LYS A 10 -72.67 -28.64 -41.09
CA LYS A 10 -71.76 -27.89 -40.20
C LYS A 10 -70.34 -27.95 -40.76
N THR A 11 -69.91 -26.88 -41.44
CA THR A 11 -68.54 -26.70 -41.90
C THR A 11 -67.72 -26.04 -40.79
N LYS A 12 -66.79 -26.81 -40.22
CA LYS A 12 -65.57 -26.35 -39.50
C LYS A 12 -65.76 -25.52 -38.22
N GLU A 13 -66.31 -26.12 -37.15
CA GLU A 13 -66.25 -25.54 -35.79
C GLU A 13 -65.20 -26.22 -34.87
N GLY A 14 -64.45 -27.23 -35.36
CA GLY A 14 -63.52 -28.02 -34.54
C GLY A 14 -62.06 -27.53 -34.46
N SER A 15 -61.68 -26.47 -35.18
CA SER A 15 -60.25 -26.06 -35.31
C SER A 15 -59.79 -25.00 -34.31
N VAL A 16 -60.70 -24.24 -33.70
CA VAL A 16 -60.35 -23.07 -32.85
C VAL A 16 -59.81 -23.54 -31.50
N LEU A 17 -60.42 -24.57 -30.89
CA LEU A 17 -59.95 -25.11 -29.61
C LEU A 17 -58.52 -25.65 -29.71
N PHE A 18 -58.19 -26.37 -30.79
CA PHE A 18 -56.85 -26.90 -31.02
C PHE A 18 -55.83 -25.77 -31.20
N MET A 19 -56.18 -24.71 -31.93
CA MET A 19 -55.32 -23.53 -32.10
C MET A 19 -55.09 -22.79 -30.77
N VAL A 20 -56.13 -22.61 -29.95
CA VAL A 20 -56.00 -21.99 -28.63
C VAL A 20 -55.14 -22.84 -27.68
N LEU A 21 -55.33 -24.16 -27.65
CA LEU A 21 -54.49 -25.06 -26.87
C LEU A 21 -53.02 -24.98 -27.31
N MET A 22 -52.76 -24.93 -28.61
CA MET A 22 -51.41 -24.78 -29.14
C MET A 22 -50.78 -23.44 -28.74
N LEU A 23 -51.53 -22.34 -28.79
CA LEU A 23 -51.05 -21.03 -28.34
C LEU A 23 -50.78 -21.00 -26.84
N ILE A 24 -51.61 -21.67 -26.03
CA ILE A 24 -51.40 -21.82 -24.59
C ILE A 24 -50.10 -22.60 -24.32
N VAL A 25 -49.86 -23.70 -25.03
CA VAL A 25 -48.62 -24.47 -24.91
C VAL A 25 -47.41 -23.61 -25.25
N ILE A 26 -47.46 -22.85 -26.35
CA ILE A 26 -46.37 -21.94 -26.72
C ILE A 26 -46.16 -20.86 -25.65
N ALA A 27 -47.23 -20.28 -25.11
CA ALA A 27 -47.14 -19.29 -24.03
C ALA A 27 -46.51 -19.86 -22.75
N PHE A 28 -46.88 -21.09 -22.36
CA PHE A 28 -46.25 -21.77 -21.22
C PHE A 28 -44.78 -22.12 -21.48
N LEU A 29 -44.42 -22.51 -22.70
CA LEU A 29 -43.02 -22.74 -23.08
C LEU A 29 -42.19 -21.45 -23.01
N MET A 30 -42.73 -20.33 -23.50
CA MET A 30 -42.08 -19.02 -23.39
C MET A 30 -41.93 -18.58 -21.93
N LEU A 31 -42.98 -18.74 -21.12
CA LEU A 31 -42.94 -18.41 -19.69
C LEU A 31 -41.91 -19.29 -18.97
N SER A 32 -41.90 -20.60 -19.22
CA SER A 32 -40.91 -21.53 -18.65
C SER A 32 -39.48 -21.14 -19.03
N SER A 33 -39.26 -20.74 -20.29
CA SER A 33 -37.96 -20.25 -20.76
C SER A 33 -37.54 -18.97 -20.03
N ALA A 34 -38.44 -17.99 -19.92
CA ALA A 34 -38.18 -16.73 -19.23
C ALA A 34 -37.90 -16.92 -17.73
N LEU A 35 -38.65 -17.80 -17.06
CA LEU A 35 -38.44 -18.13 -15.65
C LEU A 35 -37.11 -18.86 -15.44
N SER A 36 -36.78 -19.82 -16.31
CA SER A 36 -35.49 -20.52 -16.28
C SER A 36 -34.32 -19.53 -16.46
N TRP A 37 -34.41 -18.65 -17.46
CA TRP A 37 -33.42 -17.61 -17.70
C TRP A 37 -33.26 -16.66 -16.50
N SER A 38 -34.38 -16.17 -15.94
CA SER A 38 -34.37 -15.31 -14.76
C SER A 38 -33.73 -15.98 -13.54
N SER A 39 -34.06 -17.25 -13.29
CA SER A 39 -33.49 -18.03 -12.18
C SER A 39 -31.98 -18.25 -12.35
N ASN A 40 -31.54 -18.60 -13.57
CA ASN A 40 -30.11 -18.77 -13.89
C ASN A 40 -29.33 -17.44 -13.74
N ASN A 41 -29.92 -16.33 -14.16
CA ASN A 41 -29.32 -15.00 -13.95
C ASN A 41 -29.21 -14.66 -12.47
N ALA A 42 -30.27 -14.90 -11.69
CA ALA A 42 -30.24 -14.64 -10.24
C ALA A 42 -29.16 -15.47 -9.53
N ILE A 43 -28.98 -16.74 -9.91
CA ILE A 43 -27.91 -17.60 -9.39
C ILE A 43 -26.53 -17.06 -9.77
N THR A 44 -26.35 -16.66 -11.03
CA THR A 44 -25.08 -16.10 -11.52
C THR A 44 -24.71 -14.81 -10.79
N ILE A 45 -25.68 -13.91 -10.61
CA ILE A 45 -25.50 -12.67 -9.84
C ILE A 45 -25.15 -12.96 -8.39
N ALA A 46 -25.88 -13.88 -7.74
CA ALA A 46 -25.62 -14.25 -6.36
C ALA A 46 -24.22 -14.86 -6.17
N ARG A 47 -23.78 -15.72 -7.10
CA ARG A 47 -22.44 -16.31 -7.09
C ARG A 47 -21.36 -15.25 -7.30
N ASN A 48 -21.56 -14.33 -8.25
CA ASN A 48 -20.63 -13.22 -8.49
C ASN A 48 -20.53 -12.30 -7.26
N SER A 49 -21.66 -11.99 -6.61
CA SER A 49 -21.67 -11.21 -5.37
C SER A 49 -20.90 -11.91 -4.24
N GLN A 50 -21.08 -13.22 -4.06
CA GLN A 50 -20.30 -13.99 -3.08
C GLN A 50 -18.81 -14.04 -3.43
N TYR A 51 -18.46 -14.16 -4.72
CA TYR A 51 -17.08 -14.12 -5.19
C TYR A 51 -16.38 -12.82 -4.78
N TRP A 52 -16.99 -11.64 -5.04
CA TRP A 52 -16.39 -10.35 -4.67
C TRP A 52 -16.25 -10.15 -3.16
N ARG A 53 -17.20 -10.65 -2.36
CA ARG A 53 -17.03 -10.68 -0.89
C ARG A 53 -15.87 -11.57 -0.46
N THR A 54 -15.70 -12.72 -1.11
CA THR A 54 -14.60 -13.67 -0.83
C THR A 54 -13.25 -13.09 -1.25
N VAL A 55 -13.17 -12.34 -2.35
CA VAL A 55 -11.97 -11.57 -2.73
C VAL A 55 -11.62 -10.57 -1.63
N GLY A 56 -12.59 -9.80 -1.14
CA GLY A 56 -12.35 -8.84 -0.04
C GLY A 56 -11.87 -9.52 1.25
N ALA A 57 -12.34 -10.73 1.55
CA ALA A 57 -11.81 -11.50 2.67
C ALA A 57 -10.36 -11.95 2.45
N ALA A 58 -10.02 -12.43 1.25
CA ALA A 58 -8.64 -12.78 0.92
C ALA A 58 -7.70 -11.56 0.96
N GLU A 59 -8.16 -10.41 0.48
CA GLU A 59 -7.47 -9.12 0.58
C GLU A 59 -7.22 -8.71 2.03
N ALA A 60 -8.23 -8.83 2.91
CA ALA A 60 -8.05 -8.54 4.32
C ALA A 60 -6.92 -9.36 4.97
N ALA A 61 -6.73 -10.62 4.55
CA ALA A 61 -5.62 -11.45 5.01
C ALA A 61 -4.26 -10.99 4.48
N THR A 62 -4.17 -10.64 3.19
CA THR A 62 -2.90 -10.12 2.63
C THR A 62 -2.56 -8.75 3.22
N GLU A 63 -3.54 -7.86 3.41
CA GLU A 63 -3.35 -6.54 4.04
C GLU A 63 -2.92 -6.63 5.51
N LYS A 64 -3.42 -7.63 6.25
CA LYS A 64 -2.97 -7.88 7.62
C LYS A 64 -1.49 -8.24 7.67
N VAL A 65 -1.02 -9.10 6.74
CA VAL A 65 0.41 -9.39 6.57
C VAL A 65 1.17 -8.13 6.20
N LEU A 66 0.72 -7.38 5.20
CA LEU A 66 1.41 -6.16 4.73
C LEU A 66 1.52 -5.10 5.82
N THR A 67 0.48 -4.92 6.63
CA THR A 67 0.50 -4.00 7.77
C THR A 67 1.58 -4.41 8.79
N ARG A 68 1.64 -5.71 9.11
CA ARG A 68 2.68 -6.24 10.02
C ARG A 68 4.08 -6.09 9.42
N LEU A 69 4.23 -6.37 8.13
CA LEU A 69 5.49 -6.27 7.39
C LEU A 69 5.98 -4.82 7.34
N SER A 70 5.10 -3.87 7.05
CA SER A 70 5.40 -2.43 7.06
C SER A 70 5.86 -1.96 8.44
N ARG A 71 5.14 -2.35 9.51
CA ARG A 71 5.53 -2.05 10.89
C ARG A 71 6.91 -2.62 11.24
N ASP A 72 7.16 -3.88 10.89
CA ASP A 72 8.43 -4.55 11.17
C ASP A 72 9.58 -3.91 10.35
N PHE A 73 9.32 -3.46 9.12
CA PHE A 73 10.28 -2.71 8.29
C PHE A 73 10.59 -1.31 8.81
N GLN A 74 9.65 -0.66 9.48
CA GLN A 74 9.89 0.64 10.13
C GLN A 74 10.63 0.52 11.47
N SER A 75 10.91 -0.70 11.93
CA SER A 75 11.73 -0.91 13.13
C SER A 75 13.20 -0.55 12.89
N VAL A 76 13.97 -0.41 13.96
CA VAL A 76 15.38 0.02 13.92
C VAL A 76 16.27 -0.90 13.07
N ASN A 77 15.97 -2.20 13.02
CA ASN A 77 16.72 -3.16 12.19
C ASN A 77 16.11 -3.36 10.80
N GLY A 78 15.05 -2.60 10.48
CA GLY A 78 14.33 -2.58 9.21
C GLY A 78 14.16 -3.95 8.56
N GLU A 79 14.80 -4.12 7.41
CA GLU A 79 14.74 -5.33 6.60
C GLU A 79 15.17 -6.61 7.36
N ASP A 80 16.12 -6.51 8.29
CA ASP A 80 16.55 -7.67 9.10
C ASP A 80 15.44 -8.16 10.02
N THR A 81 14.65 -7.24 10.61
CA THR A 81 13.46 -7.63 11.39
C THR A 81 12.46 -8.33 10.50
N VAL A 82 12.20 -7.82 9.29
CA VAL A 82 11.27 -8.46 8.35
C VAL A 82 11.74 -9.86 8.00
N TYR A 83 13.01 -10.02 7.61
CA TYR A 83 13.57 -11.31 7.22
C TYR A 83 13.55 -12.33 8.37
N ARG A 84 13.85 -11.90 9.59
CA ARG A 84 13.76 -12.74 10.79
C ARG A 84 12.33 -13.16 11.07
N THR A 85 11.37 -12.23 11.05
CA THR A 85 9.93 -12.52 11.24
C THR A 85 9.42 -13.50 10.18
N LEU A 86 9.86 -13.36 8.92
CA LEU A 86 9.56 -14.30 7.85
C LEU A 86 10.09 -15.69 8.16
N THR A 87 11.38 -15.80 8.52
CA THR A 87 12.06 -17.09 8.76
C THR A 87 11.44 -17.84 9.96
N LEU A 88 10.92 -17.10 10.94
CA LEU A 88 10.18 -17.66 12.08
C LEU A 88 8.73 -18.08 11.72
N GLY A 89 8.29 -17.89 10.47
CA GLY A 89 6.94 -18.23 10.01
C GLY A 89 5.82 -17.35 10.58
N SER A 90 6.18 -16.22 11.23
CA SER A 90 5.22 -15.39 11.97
C SER A 90 4.25 -14.61 11.07
N TYR A 91 4.65 -14.32 9.84
CA TYR A 91 3.75 -13.70 8.86
C TYR A 91 2.70 -14.69 8.35
N ALA A 92 3.06 -15.97 8.20
CA ALA A 92 2.15 -16.96 7.65
C ALA A 92 0.90 -17.17 8.50
N SER A 93 0.99 -16.95 9.81
CA SER A 93 -0.15 -17.07 10.73
C SER A 93 -1.01 -15.80 10.82
N GLN A 94 -0.77 -14.77 10.00
CA GLN A 94 -1.53 -13.51 10.03
C GLN A 94 -2.79 -13.60 9.15
N VAL A 95 -3.79 -14.32 9.64
CA VAL A 95 -5.13 -14.33 9.03
C VAL A 95 -6.13 -13.58 9.93
N PRO A 96 -7.18 -12.95 9.37
CA PRO A 96 -8.25 -12.36 10.16
C PRO A 96 -8.94 -13.42 11.02
N THR A 97 -9.25 -13.10 12.26
CA THR A 97 -9.83 -14.05 13.22
C THR A 97 -11.17 -13.57 13.77
N ALA A 98 -12.00 -14.51 14.21
CA ALA A 98 -13.28 -14.21 14.85
C ALA A 98 -13.14 -13.37 16.13
N ALA A 99 -11.99 -13.43 16.79
CA ALA A 99 -11.68 -12.62 17.98
C ALA A 99 -11.50 -11.13 17.64
N GLU A 100 -11.05 -10.82 16.43
CA GLU A 100 -10.90 -9.44 15.94
C GLU A 100 -12.23 -8.89 15.45
N ASN A 101 -12.98 -9.71 14.71
CA ASN A 101 -14.33 -9.38 14.28
C ASN A 101 -15.11 -10.67 13.98
N SER A 102 -16.34 -10.78 14.49
CA SER A 102 -17.21 -11.93 14.26
C SER A 102 -17.52 -12.18 12.79
N TYR A 103 -17.40 -11.16 11.92
CA TYR A 103 -17.50 -11.29 10.46
C TYR A 103 -16.56 -12.38 9.89
N TRP A 104 -15.37 -12.56 10.47
CA TRP A 104 -14.39 -13.53 9.99
C TRP A 104 -14.73 -14.98 10.35
N SER A 105 -15.69 -15.21 11.25
CA SER A 105 -16.05 -16.57 11.71
C SER A 105 -16.61 -17.47 10.61
N THR A 106 -17.14 -16.90 9.53
CA THR A 106 -17.66 -17.66 8.39
C THR A 106 -16.61 -17.94 7.33
N TYR A 107 -15.43 -17.33 7.40
CA TYR A 107 -14.39 -17.50 6.39
C TYR A 107 -13.32 -18.51 6.82
N ALA A 108 -12.94 -19.38 5.89
CA ALA A 108 -11.75 -20.21 6.00
C ALA A 108 -10.64 -19.62 5.13
N PHE A 109 -9.45 -19.45 5.70
CA PHE A 109 -8.27 -18.93 4.99
C PHE A 109 -7.29 -20.05 4.64
N SER A 110 -6.53 -19.88 3.56
CA SER A 110 -5.45 -20.80 3.20
C SER A 110 -4.37 -20.13 2.35
N ASP A 111 -3.18 -20.72 2.35
CA ASP A 111 -2.01 -20.22 1.63
C ASP A 111 -1.98 -20.67 0.15
N GLY A 112 -2.93 -21.53 -0.25
CA GLY A 112 -2.98 -22.15 -1.57
C GLY A 112 -1.99 -23.30 -1.78
N GLN A 113 -1.30 -23.75 -0.73
CA GLN A 113 -0.39 -24.92 -0.73
C GLN A 113 -0.91 -26.09 0.11
N GLY A 114 -2.14 -25.98 0.61
CA GLY A 114 -2.79 -27.00 1.43
C GLY A 114 -2.76 -26.70 2.92
N ASN A 115 -2.13 -25.60 3.35
CA ASN A 115 -2.15 -25.18 4.73
C ASN A 115 -3.38 -24.31 5.02
N LYS A 116 -4.08 -24.64 6.10
CA LYS A 116 -5.27 -23.92 6.56
C LYS A 116 -4.88 -22.83 7.55
N ASP A 117 -5.69 -21.78 7.60
CA ASP A 117 -5.53 -20.65 8.51
C ASP A 117 -4.16 -19.98 8.37
N GLN A 118 -3.64 -19.97 7.15
CA GLN A 118 -2.35 -19.40 6.79
C GLN A 118 -2.44 -18.53 5.55
N THR A 119 -1.54 -17.56 5.48
CA THR A 119 -1.24 -16.75 4.29
C THR A 119 0.15 -17.14 3.80
N TYR A 120 0.30 -17.32 2.49
CA TYR A 120 1.60 -17.54 1.88
C TYR A 120 2.40 -16.24 1.91
N VAL A 121 3.60 -16.28 2.48
CA VAL A 121 4.52 -15.15 2.52
C VAL A 121 5.91 -15.68 2.26
N ASN A 122 6.58 -15.19 1.22
CA ASN A 122 7.94 -15.61 0.89
C ASN A 122 8.72 -14.50 0.21
N LEU A 123 10.04 -14.54 0.40
CA LEU A 123 11.00 -13.73 -0.34
C LEU A 123 11.10 -14.21 -1.79
N VAL A 124 11.19 -13.29 -2.75
CA VAL A 124 11.25 -13.55 -4.20
C VAL A 124 12.33 -12.66 -4.84
N PRO A 125 13.39 -13.23 -5.43
CA PRO A 125 13.77 -14.65 -5.41
C PRO A 125 14.02 -15.10 -3.96
N GLY A 126 14.02 -16.40 -3.66
CA GLY A 126 14.13 -16.94 -2.28
C GLY A 126 15.43 -16.64 -1.52
N THR A 127 16.21 -15.66 -2.00
CA THR A 127 17.45 -15.15 -1.45
C THR A 127 17.40 -13.63 -1.46
N ARG A 128 17.95 -13.00 -0.42
CA ARG A 128 17.98 -11.54 -0.30
C ARG A 128 18.73 -10.89 -1.46
N THR A 129 18.23 -9.76 -1.95
CA THR A 129 18.85 -9.03 -3.06
C THR A 129 19.79 -7.96 -2.51
N ASN A 130 21.06 -8.00 -2.92
CA ASN A 130 22.09 -7.24 -2.22
C ASN A 130 22.06 -5.74 -2.53
N TRP A 131 21.93 -5.37 -3.79
CA TRP A 131 22.09 -3.98 -4.23
C TRP A 131 21.53 -3.79 -5.63
N SER A 132 20.61 -2.86 -5.79
CA SER A 132 19.98 -2.59 -7.09
C SER A 132 19.60 -1.13 -7.24
N ALA A 133 19.56 -0.66 -8.49
CA ALA A 133 18.93 0.62 -8.80
C ALA A 133 17.44 0.55 -8.46
N LEU A 134 16.94 1.60 -7.81
CA LEU A 134 15.52 1.72 -7.46
C LEU A 134 14.73 2.30 -8.64
N ASN A 135 13.42 2.06 -8.60
CA ASN A 135 12.47 2.47 -9.63
C ASN A 135 11.42 3.44 -9.06
N SER A 136 10.44 3.82 -9.89
CA SER A 136 9.32 4.69 -9.50
C SER A 136 9.80 5.99 -8.84
N GLN A 137 9.27 6.35 -7.66
CA GLN A 137 9.59 7.59 -6.95
C GLN A 137 11.05 7.67 -6.45
N TYR A 138 11.78 6.55 -6.41
CA TYR A 138 13.17 6.49 -5.96
C TYR A 138 14.17 6.32 -7.12
N ALA A 139 13.73 6.57 -8.36
CA ALA A 139 14.55 6.38 -9.55
C ALA A 139 15.91 7.11 -9.47
N GLY A 140 16.97 6.34 -9.76
CA GLY A 140 18.37 6.78 -9.74
C GLY A 140 18.99 6.90 -8.35
N LEU A 141 18.31 6.40 -7.31
CA LEU A 141 18.94 5.93 -6.08
C LEU A 141 19.24 4.44 -6.22
N PHE A 142 20.19 3.95 -5.43
CA PHE A 142 20.44 2.53 -5.24
C PHE A 142 20.08 2.14 -3.81
N GLY A 143 19.71 0.89 -3.62
CA GLY A 143 19.42 0.37 -2.29
C GLY A 143 19.58 -1.13 -2.22
N VAL A 144 19.62 -1.63 -0.99
CA VAL A 144 19.38 -3.05 -0.72
C VAL A 144 17.88 -3.26 -0.88
N THR A 145 17.48 -4.19 -1.74
CA THR A 145 16.07 -4.45 -2.01
C THR A 145 15.71 -5.88 -1.71
N ASP A 146 14.56 -6.11 -1.10
CA ASP A 146 14.05 -7.44 -0.82
C ASP A 146 12.57 -7.45 -1.19
N ALA A 147 12.19 -8.34 -2.11
CA ALA A 147 10.82 -8.42 -2.59
C ALA A 147 10.10 -9.60 -1.96
N TYR A 148 8.90 -9.37 -1.45
CA TYR A 148 8.06 -10.36 -0.79
C TYR A 148 6.79 -10.57 -1.60
N GLN A 149 6.43 -11.83 -1.77
CA GLN A 149 5.13 -12.24 -2.30
C GLN A 149 4.24 -12.65 -1.13
N VAL A 150 3.10 -11.98 -1.03
CA VAL A 150 2.04 -12.27 -0.06
C VAL A 150 0.83 -12.77 -0.83
N ARG A 151 0.34 -13.96 -0.53
CA ARG A 151 -0.83 -14.55 -1.19
C ARG A 151 -1.73 -15.23 -0.18
N SER A 152 -3.02 -14.92 -0.21
CA SER A 152 -4.02 -15.60 0.62
C SER A 152 -5.21 -15.99 -0.22
N TYR A 153 -5.83 -17.10 0.14
CA TYR A 153 -7.13 -17.52 -0.36
C TYR A 153 -8.13 -17.48 0.79
N ALA A 154 -9.38 -17.17 0.46
CA ALA A 154 -10.50 -17.24 1.37
C ALA A 154 -11.64 -18.06 0.75
N ARG A 155 -12.49 -18.59 1.62
CA ARG A 155 -13.76 -19.23 1.27
C ARG A 155 -14.80 -18.95 2.35
N ASP A 156 -15.97 -18.48 1.96
CA ASP A 156 -17.12 -18.38 2.84
C ASP A 156 -17.73 -19.78 3.07
N THR A 157 -17.58 -20.30 4.29
CA THR A 157 -18.05 -21.64 4.71
C THR A 157 -19.56 -21.72 4.94
N GLN A 158 -20.23 -20.57 5.07
CA GLN A 158 -21.69 -20.47 5.23
C GLN A 158 -22.37 -19.92 3.97
N GLY A 159 -21.58 -19.59 2.95
CA GLY A 159 -22.07 -19.08 1.68
C GLY A 159 -22.89 -20.12 0.90
N ARG A 160 -23.80 -19.63 0.06
CA ARG A 160 -24.68 -20.48 -0.77
C ARG A 160 -23.89 -21.35 -1.77
N PHE A 161 -22.73 -20.87 -2.21
CA PHE A 161 -21.90 -21.52 -3.22
C PHE A 161 -20.52 -21.87 -2.65
N ASP A 162 -19.93 -22.97 -3.09
CA ASP A 162 -18.53 -23.29 -2.77
C ASP A 162 -17.61 -22.46 -3.68
N VAL A 163 -17.29 -21.24 -3.23
CA VAL A 163 -16.48 -20.27 -3.97
C VAL A 163 -15.24 -19.95 -3.15
N SER A 164 -14.08 -20.25 -3.72
CA SER A 164 -12.79 -19.76 -3.24
C SER A 164 -12.31 -18.62 -4.13
N ALA A 165 -11.75 -17.60 -3.51
CA ALA A 165 -11.04 -16.52 -4.21
C ALA A 165 -9.69 -16.28 -3.52
N GLY A 166 -8.73 -15.74 -4.27
CA GLY A 166 -7.41 -15.43 -3.73
C GLY A 166 -6.87 -14.11 -4.24
N VAL A 167 -6.04 -13.49 -3.41
CA VAL A 167 -5.37 -12.22 -3.68
C VAL A 167 -3.87 -12.46 -3.53
N GLN A 168 -3.09 -11.89 -4.43
CA GLN A 168 -1.63 -11.85 -4.34
C GLN A 168 -1.15 -10.41 -4.46
N GLN A 169 -0.28 -10.03 -3.54
CA GLN A 169 0.43 -8.76 -3.54
C GLN A 169 1.93 -9.03 -3.56
N ASN A 170 2.65 -8.34 -4.43
CA ASN A 170 4.11 -8.36 -4.44
C ASN A 170 4.58 -6.99 -3.97
N VAL A 171 5.37 -6.95 -2.92
CA VAL A 171 5.91 -5.71 -2.34
C VAL A 171 7.42 -5.75 -2.35
N GLN A 172 8.05 -4.62 -2.61
CA GLN A 172 9.51 -4.48 -2.53
C GLN A 172 9.84 -3.53 -1.40
N LEU A 173 10.65 -4.01 -0.48
CA LEU A 173 11.28 -3.20 0.55
C LEU A 173 12.62 -2.70 0.03
N ALA A 174 12.95 -1.44 0.32
CA ALA A 174 14.15 -0.80 -0.17
C ALA A 174 14.82 0.00 0.95
N THR A 175 16.03 -0.41 1.33
CA THR A 175 16.88 0.36 2.26
C THR A 175 17.84 1.22 1.45
N ILE A 176 17.66 2.53 1.52
CA ILE A 176 18.44 3.52 0.76
C ILE A 176 19.54 4.09 1.67
N PRO A 177 20.82 3.90 1.34
CA PRO A 177 21.87 4.56 2.12
C PRO A 177 21.82 6.07 1.96
N VAL A 178 21.83 6.76 3.11
CA VAL A 178 21.70 8.23 3.18
C VAL A 178 22.85 8.98 2.50
N PHE A 179 24.03 8.36 2.39
CA PHE A 179 25.21 8.97 1.76
C PHE A 179 25.06 9.24 0.25
N GLN A 180 23.96 8.77 -0.38
CA GLN A 180 23.64 9.10 -1.77
C GLN A 180 23.02 10.50 -1.94
N PHE A 181 22.63 11.14 -0.84
CA PHE A 181 22.15 12.51 -0.82
C PHE A 181 23.31 13.45 -0.50
N ALA A 182 23.41 14.56 -1.23
CA ALA A 182 24.30 15.65 -0.85
C ALA A 182 23.74 16.40 0.36
N ILE A 183 22.41 16.52 0.43
CA ILE A 183 21.69 17.15 1.54
C ILE A 183 20.49 16.28 1.86
N PHE A 184 20.40 15.80 3.10
CA PHE A 184 19.25 15.08 3.63
C PHE A 184 18.86 15.70 4.97
N TYR A 185 17.60 16.11 5.10
CA TYR A 185 17.06 16.62 6.36
C TYR A 185 15.83 15.81 6.76
N ASN A 186 15.77 15.45 8.05
CA ASN A 186 14.60 14.81 8.64
C ASN A 186 13.53 15.83 9.08
N VAL A 187 13.90 17.11 9.11
CA VAL A 187 13.06 18.26 9.49
C VAL A 187 13.01 19.24 8.33
N ASP A 188 12.51 20.46 8.54
CA ASP A 188 12.57 21.50 7.53
C ASP A 188 14.02 21.75 7.09
N LEU A 189 14.21 21.80 5.77
CA LEU A 189 15.49 22.16 5.16
C LEU A 189 15.43 23.61 4.75
N GLU A 190 16.41 24.39 5.18
CA GLU A 190 16.59 25.77 4.75
C GLU A 190 17.90 25.94 3.99
N VAL A 191 17.84 26.56 2.80
CA VAL A 191 18.99 26.77 1.91
C VAL A 191 19.03 28.23 1.47
N GLU A 192 19.93 29.00 2.11
CA GLU A 192 20.04 30.47 1.92
C GLU A 192 21.48 30.89 1.54
N PRO A 193 21.96 30.54 0.34
CA PRO A 193 23.29 30.95 -0.08
C PRO A 193 23.30 32.44 -0.48
N GLY A 194 24.20 33.22 0.11
CA GLY A 194 24.45 34.60 -0.34
C GLY A 194 25.05 34.64 -1.76
N PRO A 195 26.23 34.03 -1.99
CA PRO A 195 26.82 33.88 -3.33
C PRO A 195 26.17 32.77 -4.17
N ASN A 196 26.58 32.64 -5.44
CA ASN A 196 26.14 31.52 -6.27
C ASN A 196 26.52 30.16 -5.63
N MET A 197 25.55 29.26 -5.50
CA MET A 197 25.74 27.92 -4.96
C MET A 197 25.28 26.87 -5.97
N THR A 198 26.07 25.82 -6.14
CA THR A 198 25.69 24.66 -6.95
C THR A 198 25.71 23.41 -6.08
N VAL A 199 24.56 22.77 -5.93
CA VAL A 199 24.41 21.48 -5.26
C VAL A 199 24.46 20.39 -6.33
N THR A 200 25.50 19.57 -6.29
CA THR A 200 25.77 18.56 -7.33
C THR A 200 25.02 17.25 -7.11
N GLY A 201 24.80 16.86 -5.85
CA GLY A 201 24.07 15.64 -5.49
C GLY A 201 22.59 15.87 -5.21
N ARG A 202 21.90 14.78 -4.85
CA ARG A 202 20.46 14.79 -4.54
C ARG A 202 20.17 15.53 -3.24
N VAL A 203 19.00 16.15 -3.18
CA VAL A 203 18.50 16.87 -2.01
C VAL A 203 17.18 16.27 -1.57
N HIS A 204 17.03 16.00 -0.28
CA HIS A 204 15.78 15.53 0.31
C HIS A 204 15.46 16.22 1.64
N SER A 205 14.20 16.56 1.82
CA SER A 205 13.63 16.98 3.11
C SER A 205 12.42 16.11 3.45
N ASN A 206 12.40 15.52 4.64
CA ASN A 206 11.20 14.86 5.19
C ASN A 206 10.12 15.86 5.62
N SER A 207 10.38 17.17 5.51
CA SER A 207 9.40 18.22 5.81
C SER A 207 9.42 19.25 4.67
N ASP A 208 9.25 20.53 4.98
CA ASP A 208 9.31 21.60 3.99
C ASP A 208 10.76 21.87 3.54
N LEU A 209 10.91 22.47 2.36
CA LEU A 209 12.16 23.04 1.85
C LEU A 209 11.98 24.54 1.66
N TYR A 210 12.66 25.31 2.50
CA TYR A 210 12.81 26.74 2.41
C TYR A 210 14.05 27.10 1.62
N GLN A 211 13.89 28.02 0.67
CA GLN A 211 14.98 28.45 -0.20
C GLN A 211 14.90 29.96 -0.41
N ASN A 212 15.99 30.63 -0.04
CA ASN A 212 16.07 32.08 -0.07
C ASN A 212 17.48 32.52 -0.51
N PRO A 213 17.90 32.19 -1.74
CA PRO A 213 19.23 32.57 -2.18
C PRO A 213 19.34 34.08 -2.39
N GLY A 214 20.51 34.65 -2.07
CA GLY A 214 20.90 36.02 -2.43
C GLY A 214 21.38 36.15 -3.88
N ALA A 215 21.84 35.04 -4.47
CA ALA A 215 22.26 34.95 -5.87
C ALA A 215 21.63 33.73 -6.56
N THR A 216 22.36 32.99 -7.40
CA THR A 216 21.83 31.79 -8.06
C THR A 216 22.11 30.53 -7.24
N LEU A 217 21.05 29.82 -6.85
CA LEU A 217 21.10 28.46 -6.30
C LEU A 217 20.74 27.46 -7.41
N THR A 218 21.66 26.56 -7.74
CA THR A 218 21.44 25.53 -8.77
C THR A 218 21.49 24.14 -8.17
N TYR A 219 20.40 23.39 -8.34
CA TYR A 219 20.34 21.95 -8.05
C TYR A 219 20.60 21.16 -9.34
N GLN A 220 21.73 20.46 -9.40
CA GLN A 220 22.13 19.66 -10.58
C GLN A 220 21.43 18.30 -10.64
N SER A 221 20.99 17.79 -9.49
CA SER A 221 20.29 16.51 -9.35
C SER A 221 18.86 16.73 -8.82
N ALA A 222 18.11 15.64 -8.69
CA ALA A 222 16.74 15.67 -8.17
C ALA A 222 16.68 16.25 -6.75
N VAL A 223 15.69 17.13 -6.55
CA VAL A 223 15.27 17.67 -5.26
C VAL A 223 13.93 17.05 -4.91
N THR A 224 13.81 16.52 -3.70
CA THR A 224 12.60 15.82 -3.23
C THR A 224 12.18 16.34 -1.87
N VAL A 225 10.87 16.44 -1.62
CA VAL A 225 10.33 16.88 -0.33
C VAL A 225 9.07 16.11 0.04
N ALA A 226 8.81 15.94 1.33
CA ALA A 226 7.52 15.44 1.79
C ALA A 226 6.50 16.56 2.08
N GLY A 227 6.99 17.73 2.46
CA GLY A 227 6.17 18.93 2.65
C GLY A 227 6.02 19.76 1.37
N ASP A 228 6.17 21.07 1.53
CA ASP A 228 6.13 22.09 0.49
C ASP A 228 7.52 22.63 0.17
N ILE A 229 7.68 23.11 -1.07
CA ILE A 229 8.85 23.91 -1.46
C ILE A 229 8.44 25.38 -1.40
N LYS A 230 9.09 26.15 -0.54
CA LYS A 230 8.73 27.53 -0.21
C LYS A 230 9.88 28.48 -0.52
N LEU A 231 9.54 29.65 -1.05
CA LEU A 231 10.50 30.75 -1.23
C LEU A 231 10.50 31.64 0.02
N GLY A 232 11.70 32.00 0.47
CA GLY A 232 11.90 32.78 1.69
C GLY A 232 12.43 31.94 2.86
N PRO A 233 12.77 32.60 3.98
CA PRO A 233 13.32 31.96 5.16
C PRO A 233 12.26 31.11 5.87
N VAL A 234 12.70 30.18 6.69
CA VAL A 234 11.83 29.42 7.59
C VAL A 234 11.11 30.39 8.55
N PRO A 235 9.80 30.20 8.82
CA PRO A 235 9.05 31.08 9.70
C PRO A 235 9.68 31.15 11.10
N GLY A 236 10.01 32.35 11.53
CA GLY A 236 10.56 32.60 12.86
C GLY A 236 12.09 32.57 12.93
N ASP A 237 12.80 32.47 11.80
CA ASP A 237 14.24 32.74 11.81
C ASP A 237 14.51 34.20 12.19
N PRO A 238 15.18 34.47 13.33
CA PRO A 238 15.55 35.83 13.71
C PRO A 238 16.74 36.37 12.91
N SER A 239 17.47 35.51 12.20
CA SER A 239 18.71 35.86 11.52
C SER A 239 18.47 36.49 10.14
N HIS A 240 17.35 36.15 9.49
CA HIS A 240 17.03 36.66 8.16
C HIS A 240 15.55 37.07 8.03
N ILE A 241 15.31 38.32 7.57
CA ILE A 241 13.96 38.87 7.41
C ILE A 241 13.73 39.22 5.94
N GLY A 242 12.84 38.48 5.29
CA GLY A 242 12.37 38.77 3.93
C GLY A 242 12.97 37.88 2.85
N ILE A 243 12.54 38.12 1.61
CA ILE A 243 12.93 37.33 0.44
C ILE A 243 14.08 38.03 -0.28
N ASP A 244 15.20 37.32 -0.48
CA ASP A 244 16.43 37.84 -1.07
C ASP A 244 16.38 37.93 -2.61
N ASN A 245 15.31 37.41 -3.22
CA ASN A 245 15.01 37.48 -4.66
C ASN A 245 16.09 36.89 -5.58
N GLY A 246 16.99 36.04 -5.07
CA GLY A 246 17.87 35.24 -5.90
C GLY A 246 17.12 34.19 -6.72
N LYS A 247 17.83 33.57 -7.66
CA LYS A 247 17.24 32.63 -8.62
C LYS A 247 17.51 31.20 -8.18
N VAL A 248 16.45 30.39 -8.11
CA VAL A 248 16.58 28.93 -7.97
C VAL A 248 16.49 28.26 -9.35
N VAL A 249 17.40 27.35 -9.64
CA VAL A 249 17.44 26.57 -10.89
C VAL A 249 17.45 25.08 -10.59
N TYR A 250 16.42 24.37 -11.06
CA TYR A 250 16.31 22.91 -11.00
C TYR A 250 16.73 22.31 -12.35
N LYS A 251 17.79 21.49 -12.38
CA LYS A 251 18.20 20.77 -13.60
C LYS A 251 17.39 19.51 -13.85
N THR A 252 16.78 18.97 -12.81
CA THR A 252 15.84 17.84 -12.87
C THR A 252 14.54 18.27 -12.19
N PRO A 253 13.73 19.14 -12.82
CA PRO A 253 12.52 19.64 -12.20
C PRO A 253 11.44 18.55 -12.09
N GLY A 254 10.63 18.64 -11.04
CA GLY A 254 9.39 17.91 -10.91
C GLY A 254 8.27 18.48 -11.80
N PRO A 255 7.04 17.93 -11.69
CA PRO A 255 5.92 18.31 -12.54
C PRO A 255 5.51 19.79 -12.47
N ASP A 256 5.79 20.48 -11.36
CA ASP A 256 5.49 21.89 -11.14
C ASP A 256 6.65 22.84 -11.53
N GLY A 257 7.74 22.31 -12.09
CA GLY A 257 8.94 23.07 -12.42
C GLY A 257 9.92 23.25 -11.27
N THR A 258 9.63 22.71 -10.07
CA THR A 258 10.48 22.79 -8.87
C THR A 258 11.04 21.40 -8.50
N GLY A 259 11.08 21.02 -7.22
CA GLY A 259 11.39 19.65 -6.80
C GLY A 259 10.18 18.71 -6.98
N THR A 260 10.36 17.44 -6.62
CA THR A 260 9.30 16.42 -6.67
C THR A 260 8.80 16.12 -5.26
N LYS A 261 7.47 16.14 -5.06
CA LYS A 261 6.88 15.70 -3.80
C LYS A 261 6.86 14.17 -3.72
N ILE A 262 7.37 13.61 -2.63
CA ILE A 262 7.39 12.17 -2.33
C ILE A 262 7.07 11.95 -0.85
N ASP A 263 6.72 10.73 -0.44
CA ASP A 263 6.55 10.41 0.98
C ASP A 263 7.86 10.55 1.76
N GLN A 264 7.73 10.76 3.08
CA GLN A 264 8.86 10.80 4.00
C GLN A 264 9.70 9.52 3.94
N LEU A 265 11.02 9.68 3.92
CA LEU A 265 11.98 8.60 4.05
C LEU A 265 12.19 8.29 5.53
N THR A 266 11.93 7.04 5.93
CA THR A 266 12.13 6.60 7.32
C THR A 266 13.61 6.44 7.63
N LEU A 267 14.08 7.12 8.68
CA LEU A 267 15.41 6.89 9.27
C LEU A 267 15.28 5.92 10.45
N PRO A 268 15.75 4.66 10.34
CA PRO A 268 15.55 3.65 11.38
C PRO A 268 16.57 3.80 12.53
N ILE A 269 16.65 4.97 13.17
CA ILE A 269 17.65 5.28 14.21
C ILE A 269 17.08 5.18 15.63
N SER A 270 15.75 5.21 15.78
CA SER A 270 15.04 5.13 17.07
C SER A 270 13.66 4.49 16.91
N GLN A 271 13.07 3.93 17.98
CA GLN A 271 11.66 3.56 17.93
C GLN A 271 10.82 4.83 17.73
N GLY A 272 10.15 4.93 16.58
CA GLY A 272 9.46 6.14 16.13
C GLY A 272 9.86 6.63 14.74
N GLY A 273 10.84 5.98 14.09
CA GLY A 273 11.20 6.27 12.69
C GLY A 273 11.71 7.69 12.52
N SER A 274 11.03 8.49 11.68
CA SER A 274 11.38 9.87 11.34
C SER A 274 10.94 10.92 12.36
N ASP A 275 10.48 10.57 13.56
CA ASP A 275 10.15 11.59 14.58
C ASP A 275 11.39 12.44 14.92
N PRO A 276 11.38 13.76 14.63
CA PRO A 276 12.52 14.63 14.89
C PRO A 276 12.98 14.65 16.35
N ASN A 277 12.05 14.54 17.30
CA ASN A 277 12.39 14.56 18.73
C ASN A 277 13.15 13.30 19.14
N LYS A 278 12.78 12.16 18.54
CA LYS A 278 13.43 10.86 18.78
C LYS A 278 14.80 10.79 18.13
N VAL A 279 14.94 11.35 16.93
CA VAL A 279 16.25 11.48 16.27
C VAL A 279 17.15 12.45 17.04
N TYR A 280 16.62 13.59 17.50
CA TYR A 280 17.37 14.55 18.31
C TYR A 280 17.87 13.94 19.63
N GLU A 281 17.12 13.00 20.19
CA GLU A 281 17.50 12.30 21.42
C GLU A 281 18.91 11.70 21.34
N ILE A 282 19.35 11.24 20.16
CA ILE A 282 20.67 10.64 19.93
C ILE A 282 21.83 11.60 20.27
N LEU A 283 21.61 12.91 20.17
CA LEU A 283 22.59 13.94 20.51
C LEU A 283 22.68 14.20 22.02
N ASN A 284 21.64 13.85 22.76
CA ASN A 284 21.56 14.11 24.20
C ASN A 284 22.21 12.99 25.03
N PRO A 285 22.74 13.31 26.23
CA PRO A 285 23.17 12.28 27.17
C PRO A 285 21.99 11.38 27.56
N PRO A 286 22.25 10.13 28.01
CA PRO A 286 21.20 9.24 28.48
C PRO A 286 20.38 9.89 29.61
N PRO A 287 19.06 9.68 29.65
CA PRO A 287 18.24 10.18 30.75
C PRO A 287 18.64 9.55 32.08
N VAL A 288 18.32 10.21 33.20
CA VAL A 288 18.56 9.69 34.55
C VAL A 288 17.78 8.38 34.72
N GLY A 289 18.48 7.27 34.97
CA GLY A 289 17.90 5.92 34.99
C GLY A 289 18.18 5.08 33.73
N GLY A 290 18.84 5.66 32.73
CA GLY A 290 19.24 4.99 31.49
C GLY A 290 18.17 5.00 30.40
N ASP A 291 18.56 4.57 29.21
CA ASP A 291 17.67 4.50 28.05
C ASP A 291 16.56 3.47 28.23
N THR A 292 15.31 3.91 28.07
CA THR A 292 14.13 3.01 28.05
C THR A 292 13.94 2.37 26.68
N ASP A 293 14.45 3.01 25.61
CA ASP A 293 14.56 2.42 24.28
C ASP A 293 16.01 2.01 24.02
N ALA A 294 16.27 0.69 24.06
CA ALA A 294 17.58 0.12 23.81
C ALA A 294 18.14 0.52 22.43
N ALA A 295 17.28 0.76 21.43
CA ALA A 295 17.72 1.19 20.11
C ALA A 295 18.32 2.61 20.13
N VAL A 296 17.63 3.56 20.77
CA VAL A 296 18.14 4.92 20.99
C VAL A 296 19.45 4.86 21.77
N GLY A 297 19.49 4.05 22.84
CA GLY A 297 20.70 3.90 23.66
C GLY A 297 21.92 3.45 22.86
N VAL A 298 21.79 2.46 21.97
CA VAL A 298 22.90 2.04 21.09
C VAL A 298 23.30 3.13 20.11
N GLN A 299 22.36 3.98 19.67
CA GLN A 299 22.64 4.99 18.65
C GLN A 299 23.22 6.28 19.20
N ARG A 300 22.98 6.62 20.48
CA ARG A 300 23.47 7.85 21.13
C ARG A 300 24.95 8.07 20.91
N TYR A 301 25.33 9.28 20.52
CA TYR A 301 26.73 9.64 20.40
C TYR A 301 27.44 9.61 21.76
N TYR A 302 26.75 9.90 22.86
CA TYR A 302 27.29 9.76 24.20
C TYR A 302 27.82 8.34 24.47
N ASN A 303 27.07 7.30 24.07
CA ASN A 303 27.45 5.90 24.30
C ASN A 303 28.48 5.38 23.29
N LYS A 304 28.68 6.10 22.17
CA LYS A 304 29.68 5.80 21.14
C LYS A 304 30.96 6.62 21.28
N ALA A 305 30.97 7.61 22.16
CA ALA A 305 32.13 8.46 22.36
C ALA A 305 33.21 7.65 23.11
N ASP A 306 34.40 7.57 22.55
CA ASP A 306 35.57 6.97 23.21
C ASP A 306 36.10 7.83 24.39
N ILE A 307 35.48 8.99 24.66
CA ILE A 307 35.87 9.94 25.71
C ILE A 307 34.70 10.15 26.67
N ILE A 308 34.88 9.73 27.91
CA ILE A 308 33.94 9.98 29.01
C ILE A 308 34.44 11.20 29.79
N ILE A 309 33.73 12.33 29.70
CA ILE A 309 34.03 13.52 30.52
C ILE A 309 33.23 13.41 31.81
N THR A 310 33.93 13.14 32.92
CA THR A 310 33.35 13.18 34.27
C THR A 310 33.53 14.58 34.84
N VAL A 311 32.44 15.33 35.01
CA VAL A 311 32.46 16.59 35.76
C VAL A 311 32.13 16.25 37.21
N THR A 312 33.14 16.31 38.07
CA THR A 312 33.00 16.20 39.54
C THR A 312 32.82 17.56 40.17
#